data_AF-A0A915D4D4-F1
#
_entry.id   AF-A0A915D4D4-F1
#
_cell.length_a   1.000
_cell.length_b   1.000
_cell.length_c   1.000
_cell.angle_alpha   90.00
_cell.angle_beta   90.00
_cell.angle_gamma   90.00
#
_symmetry.space_group_name_H-M   'P 1'
#
loop_
_entity.id
_entity.type
_entity.pdbx_description
1 polymer ?
#
loop_
_entity_poly.entity_id
_entity_poly.type
_entity_poly.pdbx_seq_one_letter_code
_entity_poly.pdbx_strand_id
1 'polypeptide(L)'
;MDGGGPVTIKNFECDQCGKLIRYCGNCGTQVPRNIVVQNVVVRDLGKSLVAVNSNFGDTAKITGVTVYGAKKPICETYQGNTSGGKQSQPKTIHTILRTASSVV
;
A
#
# COMPACT_ATOMS: atom_id res chain seq x y z
N MET A 1 1.27 7.54 -7.03
CA MET A 1 2.71 7.74 -7.27
C MET A 1 3.04 7.19 -8.64
N ASP A 2 3.62 8.05 -9.47
CA ASP A 2 3.67 7.84 -10.93
C ASP A 2 5.11 7.73 -11.42
N GLY A 3 6.07 8.27 -10.64
CA GLY A 3 7.50 8.15 -10.92
C GLY A 3 8.04 6.72 -10.79
N GLY A 4 9.13 6.45 -11.50
CA GLY A 4 9.78 5.12 -11.56
C GLY A 4 10.78 4.81 -10.46
N GLY A 5 11.01 5.73 -9.53
CA GLY A 5 11.97 5.55 -8.45
C GLY A 5 11.44 4.63 -7.34
N PRO A 6 12.35 3.96 -6.59
CA PRO A 6 11.97 3.30 -5.35
C PRO A 6 11.46 4.32 -4.34
N VAL A 7 10.50 3.91 -3.52
CA VAL A 7 9.92 4.75 -2.47
C VAL A 7 10.16 4.12 -1.12
N THR A 8 10.75 4.88 -0.21
CA THR A 8 10.97 4.46 1.17
C THR A 8 10.20 5.37 2.12
N ILE A 9 9.32 4.79 2.92
CA ILE A 9 8.59 5.46 4.00
C ILE A 9 9.10 4.87 5.31
N LYS A 10 9.74 5.68 6.14
CA LYS A 10 10.38 5.22 7.36
C LYS A 10 10.13 6.16 8.54
N ASN A 11 9.91 5.60 9.73
CA ASN A 11 9.71 6.35 10.98
C ASN A 11 8.60 7.40 10.84
N PHE A 12 7.50 6.99 10.22
CA PHE A 12 6.41 7.89 9.87
C PHE A 12 5.15 7.51 10.64
N GLU A 13 4.37 8.51 11.02
CA GLU A 13 3.05 8.31 11.62
C GLU A 13 2.00 8.99 10.75
N CYS A 14 0.89 8.27 10.54
CA CYS A 14 -0.27 8.79 9.84
C CYS A 14 -1.52 8.62 10.70
N ASP A 15 -2.30 9.69 10.82
CA ASP A 15 -3.64 9.64 11.39
C ASP A 15 -4.69 9.79 10.27
N GLN A 16 -5.70 8.91 10.28
CA GLN A 16 -6.83 8.90 9.36
C GLN A 16 -6.49 8.86 7.85
N CYS A 17 -5.37 8.26 7.42
CA CYS A 17 -5.10 8.11 5.98
C CYS A 17 -6.02 7.09 5.31
N GLY A 18 -6.50 7.44 4.10
CA GLY A 18 -7.19 6.50 3.23
C GLY A 18 -6.30 5.35 2.75
N LYS A 19 -5.19 5.70 2.08
CA LYS A 19 -4.08 4.78 1.78
C LYS A 19 -2.76 5.49 2.04
N LEU A 20 -1.78 4.81 2.63
CA LEU A 20 -0.47 5.44 2.87
C LEU A 20 0.30 5.60 1.56
N ILE A 21 0.31 4.59 0.70
CA ILE A 21 0.94 4.68 -0.62
C ILE A 21 0.25 3.78 -1.66
N ARG A 22 0.00 4.37 -2.83
CA ARG A 22 -0.55 3.70 -4.00
C ARG A 22 0.27 4.08 -5.23
N TYR A 23 0.82 3.08 -5.91
CA TYR A 23 1.32 3.29 -7.26
C TYR A 23 0.18 3.54 -8.22
N CYS A 24 0.32 4.47 -9.15
CA CYS A 24 -0.68 4.60 -10.20
C CYS A 24 -0.72 3.32 -11.01
N GLY A 25 -1.89 2.85 -11.41
CA GLY A 25 -1.94 1.73 -12.35
C GLY A 25 -2.97 1.92 -13.45
N ASN A 26 -3.27 3.16 -13.82
CA ASN A 26 -3.87 3.52 -15.10
C ASN A 26 -3.09 4.61 -15.83
N CYS A 27 -1.95 5.07 -15.28
CA CYS A 27 -1.11 6.06 -15.94
C CYS A 27 -0.53 5.48 -17.23
N GLY A 28 -0.40 6.31 -18.27
CA GLY A 28 0.01 5.88 -19.61
C GLY A 28 1.38 5.19 -19.64
N THR A 29 2.34 5.70 -18.87
CA THR A 29 3.63 5.05 -18.65
C THR A 29 3.63 4.31 -17.33
N GLN A 30 4.02 3.04 -17.36
CA GLN A 30 4.15 2.17 -16.21
C GLN A 30 5.54 1.56 -16.22
N VAL A 31 6.19 1.55 -15.06
CA VAL A 31 7.50 0.94 -14.86
C VAL A 31 7.46 0.13 -13.56
N PRO A 32 8.32 -0.90 -13.42
CA PRO A 32 8.44 -1.63 -12.17
C PRO A 32 8.85 -0.68 -11.04
N ARG A 33 8.14 -0.72 -9.91
CA ARG A 33 8.42 0.15 -8.76
C ARG A 33 8.46 -0.62 -7.45
N ASN A 34 9.31 -0.15 -6.53
CA ASN A 34 9.56 -0.84 -5.28
C ASN A 34 9.26 0.06 -4.07
N ILE A 35 8.40 -0.43 -3.17
CA ILE A 35 8.05 0.23 -1.91
C ILE A 35 8.80 -0.44 -0.76
N VAL A 36 9.37 0.38 0.11
CA VAL A 36 9.88 -0.04 1.41
C VAL A 36 9.13 0.76 2.49
N VAL A 37 8.41 0.07 3.36
CA VAL A 37 7.77 0.66 4.55
C VAL A 37 8.44 0.09 5.79
N GLN A 38 9.02 0.97 6.62
CA GLN A 38 9.76 0.57 7.82
C GLN A 38 9.37 1.40 9.04
N ASN A 39 9.01 0.76 10.16
CA ASN A 39 8.73 1.46 11.41
C ASN A 39 7.67 2.57 11.23
N VAL A 40 6.48 2.18 10.76
CA VAL A 40 5.38 3.11 10.49
C VAL A 40 4.21 2.84 11.41
N VAL A 41 3.65 3.90 11.97
CA VAL A 41 2.44 3.86 12.79
C VAL A 41 1.29 4.43 11.97
N VAL A 42 0.15 3.74 11.95
CA VAL A 42 -1.08 4.25 11.35
C VAL A 42 -2.22 4.16 12.35
N ARG A 43 -2.94 5.27 12.54
CA ARG A 43 -4.17 5.32 13.31
C ARG A 43 -5.35 5.48 12.35
N ASP A 44 -6.37 4.66 12.55
CA ASP A 44 -7.61 4.69 11.77
C ASP A 44 -7.42 4.64 10.25
N LEU A 45 -6.73 3.59 9.78
CA LEU A 45 -6.53 3.36 8.35
C LEU A 45 -7.87 3.23 7.60
N GLY A 46 -8.08 4.02 6.56
CA GLY A 46 -9.34 4.05 5.82
C GLY A 46 -9.56 2.82 4.95
N LYS A 47 -8.59 2.50 4.08
CA LYS A 47 -8.67 1.40 3.10
C LYS A 47 -7.52 0.42 3.22
N SER A 48 -6.29 0.83 2.88
CA SER A 48 -5.14 -0.08 2.87
C SER A 48 -3.81 0.64 3.02
N LEU A 49 -2.80 -0.02 3.57
CA LEU A 49 -1.50 0.63 3.79
C LEU A 49 -0.77 0.83 2.45
N VAL A 50 -0.53 -0.25 1.71
CA VAL A 50 0.20 -0.26 0.44
C VAL A 50 -0.65 -0.87 -0.67
N ALA A 51 -0.54 -0.30 -1.87
CA ALA A 51 -1.19 -0.84 -3.07
C ALA A 51 -0.27 -0.82 -4.30
N VAL A 52 0.04 -2.02 -4.81
CA VAL A 52 1.01 -2.28 -5.90
C VAL A 52 0.35 -2.93 -7.13
N ASN A 53 0.95 -2.81 -8.32
CA ASN A 53 0.49 -3.48 -9.54
C ASN A 53 1.40 -4.68 -9.86
N SER A 54 0.92 -5.90 -9.59
CA SER A 54 1.76 -7.10 -9.70
C SER A 54 2.16 -7.43 -11.14
N ASN A 55 1.32 -7.08 -12.12
CA ASN A 55 1.60 -7.28 -13.54
C ASN A 55 2.71 -6.36 -14.10
N PHE A 56 3.06 -5.27 -13.41
CA PHE A 56 4.19 -4.42 -13.77
C PHE A 56 5.46 -4.75 -12.98
N GLY A 57 5.45 -5.81 -12.18
CA GLY A 57 6.58 -6.21 -11.34
C GLY A 57 6.77 -5.33 -10.11
N ASP A 58 5.75 -4.59 -9.68
CA ASP A 58 5.84 -3.78 -8.47
C ASP A 58 6.04 -4.68 -7.23
N THR A 59 6.92 -4.27 -6.32
CA THR A 59 7.16 -4.98 -5.04
C THR A 59 6.93 -4.07 -3.83
N ALA A 60 6.61 -4.69 -2.70
CA ALA A 60 6.49 -4.00 -1.41
C ALA A 60 7.15 -4.81 -0.30
N LYS A 61 8.11 -4.20 0.39
CA LYS A 61 8.72 -4.73 1.61
C LYS A 61 8.23 -3.93 2.81
N ILE A 62 7.58 -4.60 3.74
CA ILE A 62 6.90 -3.96 4.88
C ILE A 62 7.45 -4.58 6.18
N THR A 63 8.06 -3.77 7.04
CA THR A 63 8.63 -4.22 8.32
C THR A 63 8.31 -3.24 9.45
N GLY A 64 7.97 -3.76 10.64
CA GLY A 64 7.68 -2.92 11.81
C GLY A 64 6.53 -1.94 11.58
N VAL A 65 5.36 -2.42 11.13
CA VAL A 65 4.18 -1.57 11.01
C VAL A 65 3.21 -1.85 12.14
N THR A 66 2.71 -0.78 12.76
CA THR A 66 1.65 -0.83 13.77
C THR A 66 0.43 -0.11 13.22
N VAL A 67 -0.72 -0.79 13.20
CA VAL A 67 -2.00 -0.21 12.77
C VAL A 67 -2.98 -0.27 13.93
N TYR A 68 -3.49 0.89 14.33
CA TYR A 68 -4.55 1.02 15.33
C TYR A 68 -5.92 1.15 14.64
N GLY A 69 -6.97 0.77 15.38
CA GLY A 69 -8.35 0.80 14.89
C GLY A 69 -8.78 -0.49 14.19
N ALA A 70 -9.74 -0.37 13.28
CA ALA A 70 -10.30 -1.52 12.58
C ALA A 70 -9.26 -2.25 11.72
N LYS A 71 -9.39 -3.58 11.62
CA LYS A 71 -8.54 -4.39 10.73
C LYS A 71 -8.75 -3.95 9.27
N LYS A 72 -7.64 -3.67 8.58
CA LYS A 72 -7.61 -3.29 7.17
C LYS A 72 -6.53 -4.06 6.40
N PRO A 73 -6.69 -4.22 5.08
CA PRO A 73 -5.63 -4.67 4.20
C PRO A 73 -4.32 -3.91 4.39
N ILE A 74 -3.21 -4.63 4.42
CA ILE A 74 -1.88 -4.02 4.53
C ILE A 74 -1.23 -3.91 3.17
N CYS A 75 -1.32 -4.95 2.35
CA CYS A 75 -0.84 -4.90 0.97
C CYS A 75 -1.93 -5.41 0.04
N GLU A 76 -2.38 -4.55 -0.86
CA GLU A 76 -3.29 -4.90 -1.94
C GLU A 76 -2.50 -4.98 -3.25
N THR A 77 -2.73 -6.05 -4.02
CA THR A 77 -2.19 -6.17 -5.38
C THR A 77 -3.29 -5.92 -6.40
N TYR A 78 -2.93 -5.25 -7.50
CA TYR A 78 -3.86 -4.89 -8.58
C TYR A 78 -3.30 -5.35 -9.93
N GLN A 79 -4.19 -5.45 -10.93
CA GLN A 79 -3.78 -5.43 -12.33
C GLN A 79 -3.88 -4.01 -12.86
N GLY A 80 -2.73 -3.38 -13.06
CA GLY A 80 -2.66 -2.07 -13.69
C GLY A 80 -2.83 -2.14 -15.21
N ASN A 81 -3.16 -1.01 -15.81
CA ASN A 81 -3.24 -0.80 -17.24
C ASN A 81 -2.56 0.53 -17.62
N THR A 82 -2.51 0.82 -18.91
CA THR A 82 -1.89 2.02 -19.50
C THR A 82 -2.92 2.90 -20.23
N SER A 83 -4.22 2.62 -20.09
CA SER A 83 -5.26 3.26 -20.91
C SER A 83 -5.80 4.56 -20.34
N GLY A 84 -5.36 5.01 -19.16
CA GLY A 84 -6.00 6.11 -18.43
C GLY A 84 -7.38 5.76 -17.86
N GLY A 85 -7.91 4.58 -18.21
CA GLY A 85 -9.25 4.13 -17.84
C GLY A 85 -9.36 3.62 -16.41
N LYS A 86 -10.49 2.98 -16.11
CA LYS A 86 -10.72 2.38 -14.78
C LYS A 86 -9.72 1.26 -14.52
N GLN A 87 -9.19 1.24 -13.31
CA GLN A 87 -8.33 0.15 -12.84
C GLN A 87 -9.15 -1.06 -12.40
N SER A 88 -8.49 -2.23 -12.34
CA SER A 88 -9.09 -3.42 -11.76
C SER A 88 -9.40 -3.24 -10.28
N GLN A 89 -10.29 -4.08 -9.75
CA GLN A 89 -10.39 -4.31 -8.31
C GLN A 89 -9.11 -5.01 -7.79
N PRO A 90 -8.85 -5.00 -6.46
CA PRO A 90 -7.73 -5.71 -5.87
C PRO A 90 -7.81 -7.21 -6.19
N LYS A 91 -6.70 -7.80 -6.64
CA LYS A 91 -6.59 -9.24 -6.95
C LYS A 91 -6.21 -10.06 -5.72
N THR A 92 -5.35 -9.51 -4.85
CA THR A 92 -4.91 -10.17 -3.62
C THR A 92 -4.85 -9.16 -2.49
N ILE A 93 -5.31 -9.60 -1.31
CA ILE A 93 -5.33 -8.81 -0.09
C ILE A 93 -4.47 -9.54 0.94
N HIS A 94 -3.34 -8.94 1.32
CA HIS A 94 -2.53 -9.39 2.43
C HIS A 94 -2.84 -8.54 3.66
N THR A 95 -3.27 -9.20 4.72
CA THR A 95 -3.51 -8.59 6.04
C THR A 95 -2.45 -9.10 7.01
N ILE A 96 -1.94 -8.25 7.90
CA ILE A 96 -1.05 -8.72 8.96
C ILE A 96 -1.89 -9.52 9.98
N LEU A 97 -1.46 -10.74 10.28
CA LEU A 97 -2.05 -11.61 11.33
C LEU A 97 -1.65 -11.17 12.75
N ARG A 98 -0.60 -10.35 12.89
CA ARG A 98 -0.13 -9.81 14.18
C ARG A 98 -0.80 -8.48 14.48
N THR A 99 -1.98 -8.54 15.07
CA THR A 99 -2.61 -7.41 15.74
C THR A 99 -1.78 -7.01 16.96
N ALA A 100 -1.40 -5.74 17.08
CA ALA A 100 -1.24 -5.15 18.39
C ALA A 100 -2.66 -5.04 18.97
N SER A 101 -3.13 -6.11 19.62
CA SER A 101 -4.31 -6.01 20.47
C SER A 101 -3.96 -5.05 21.60
N SER A 102 -4.51 -3.85 21.54
CA SER A 102 -4.99 -3.19 22.75
C SER A 102 -6.33 -2.61 22.36
N VAL A 103 -7.33 -3.48 22.50
CA VAL A 103 -8.67 -3.05 22.89
C VAL A 103 -8.47 -2.17 24.13
N VAL A 104 -8.89 -0.92 24.04
CA VAL A 104 -9.42 -0.23 25.22
C VAL A 104 -10.92 -0.40 25.14
#